data_AF-A0A3C1FIH4-F1
#
_entry.id   AF-A0A3C1FIH4-F1
#
_cell.length_a   1.000
_cell.length_b   1.000
_cell.length_c   1.000
_cell.angle_alpha   90.00
_cell.angle_beta   90.00
_cell.angle_gamma   90.00
#
_symmetry.space_group_name_H-M   'P 1'
#
loop_
_entity.id
_entity.type
_entity.pdbx_description
1 polymer ?
#
loop_
_entity_poly.entity_id
_entity_poly.type
_entity_poly.pdbx_seq_one_letter_code
_entity_poly.pdbx_strand_id
1 'polypeptide(L)'
;MSTAIGRWPIIVIDCPDARALASFYSAITGWPLADQTEPEWVQLNSGHSTTIGFQQVDGYRAPTWPTQEVPQQAHLDFVVDDLVDASARVLALGATEAPAQYGHS
;
A
#
# COMPACT_ATOMS: atom_id res chain seq x y z
N MET A 1 21.73 -1.23 27.24
CA MET A 1 20.71 -1.23 26.17
C MET A 1 21.00 -0.04 25.29
N SER A 2 21.31 -0.25 24.01
CA SER A 2 21.50 0.88 23.10
C SER A 2 20.15 1.53 22.87
N THR A 3 20.03 2.81 23.21
CA THR A 3 18.80 3.58 22.98
C THR A 3 18.63 3.77 21.47
N ALA A 4 17.52 3.29 20.91
CA ALA A 4 17.22 3.52 19.50
C ALA A 4 17.07 5.03 19.23
N ILE A 5 17.57 5.49 18.08
CA ILE A 5 17.49 6.91 17.66
C ILE A 5 16.06 7.26 17.19
N GLY A 6 15.32 6.30 16.64
CA GLY A 6 14.00 6.54 16.08
C GLY A 6 13.03 5.38 16.32
N ARG A 7 11.74 5.70 16.18
CA ARG A 7 10.64 4.74 16.07
C ARG A 7 10.08 4.85 14.64
N TRP A 8 9.52 3.76 14.11
CA TRP A 8 8.91 3.73 12.77
C TRP A 8 7.38 3.85 12.90
N PRO A 9 6.79 5.04 12.67
CA PRO A 9 5.34 5.21 12.78
C PRO A 9 4.59 4.94 11.46
N ILE A 10 5.22 5.14 10.30
CA ILE A 10 4.51 5.12 9.02
C ILE A 10 5.44 4.81 7.86
N ILE A 11 4.92 4.10 6.85
CA ILE A 11 5.45 4.12 5.48
C ILE A 11 4.47 4.92 4.62
N VAL A 12 4.98 5.76 3.73
CA VAL A 12 4.16 6.62 2.85
C VAL A 12 4.40 6.21 1.40
N ILE A 13 3.33 6.05 0.64
CA ILE A 13 3.37 5.69 -0.78
C ILE A 13 2.85 6.87 -1.61
N ASP A 14 3.67 7.38 -2.51
CA ASP A 14 3.27 8.37 -3.51
C ASP A 14 2.32 7.73 -4.54
N CYS A 15 1.28 8.47 -4.94
CA CYS A 15 0.24 7.97 -5.84
C CYS A 15 -0.47 9.13 -6.56
N PRO A 16 -1.27 8.86 -7.61
CA PRO A 16 -2.01 9.90 -8.33
C PRO A 16 -3.34 10.27 -7.62
N ASP A 17 -3.84 9.41 -6.74
CA ASP A 17 -5.06 9.63 -5.94
C ASP A 17 -4.91 8.96 -4.57
N ALA A 18 -4.67 9.78 -3.54
CA ALA A 18 -4.43 9.30 -2.18
C ALA A 18 -5.66 8.63 -1.58
N ARG A 19 -6.87 9.13 -1.87
CA ARG A 19 -8.11 8.60 -1.32
C ARG A 19 -8.45 7.25 -1.93
N ALA A 20 -8.34 7.11 -3.25
CA ALA A 20 -8.61 5.86 -3.95
C ALA A 20 -7.66 4.75 -3.47
N LEU A 21 -6.35 5.05 -3.38
CA LEU A 21 -5.37 4.06 -2.94
C LEU A 21 -5.55 3.71 -1.45
N ALA A 22 -5.86 4.70 -0.60
CA ALA A 22 -6.16 4.44 0.79
C ALA A 22 -7.42 3.58 0.97
N SER A 23 -8.49 3.83 0.20
CA SER A 23 -9.69 2.99 0.23
C SER A 23 -9.41 1.55 -0.20
N PHE A 24 -8.55 1.35 -1.20
CA PHE A 24 -8.12 0.02 -1.63
C PHE A 24 -7.40 -0.74 -0.50
N TYR A 25 -6.39 -0.14 0.13
CA TYR A 25 -5.68 -0.78 1.24
C TYR A 25 -6.52 -0.90 2.52
N SER A 26 -7.45 0.02 2.75
CA SER A 26 -8.45 -0.09 3.82
C SER A 26 -9.32 -1.35 3.64
N ALA A 27 -9.75 -1.65 2.42
CA ALA A 27 -10.50 -2.86 2.11
C ALA A 27 -9.69 -4.15 2.28
N ILE A 28 -8.39 -4.13 1.98
CA ILE A 28 -7.48 -5.28 2.17
C ILE A 28 -7.24 -5.55 3.67
N THR A 29 -6.96 -4.50 4.43
CA THR A 29 -6.50 -4.62 5.84
C THR A 29 -7.64 -4.60 6.85
N GLY A 30 -8.81 -4.09 6.47
CA GLY A 30 -9.90 -3.75 7.38
C GLY A 30 -9.62 -2.50 8.23
N TRP A 31 -8.49 -1.82 8.05
CA TRP A 31 -8.17 -0.61 8.80
C TRP A 31 -8.93 0.58 8.25
N PRO A 32 -9.70 1.32 9.07
CA PRO A 32 -10.42 2.49 8.61
C PRO A 32 -9.45 3.61 8.18
N LEU A 33 -9.93 4.54 7.37
CA LEU A 33 -9.19 5.78 7.11
C LEU A 33 -9.08 6.60 8.40
N ALA A 34 -7.92 7.20 8.66
CA ALA A 34 -7.76 8.21 9.70
C ALA A 34 -8.52 9.50 9.33
N ASP A 35 -8.53 10.50 10.22
CA ASP A 35 -9.16 11.79 9.92
C ASP A 35 -8.54 12.43 8.67
N GLN A 36 -9.37 13.00 7.81
CA GLN A 36 -9.03 13.33 6.42
C GLN A 36 -9.04 14.84 6.21
N THR A 37 -8.21 15.53 6.99
CA THR A 37 -8.16 16.99 7.00
C THR A 37 -7.46 17.58 5.78
N GLU A 38 -6.59 16.81 5.12
CA GLU A 38 -5.82 17.23 3.96
C GLU A 38 -6.21 16.38 2.73
N PRO A 39 -6.58 16.98 1.59
CA PRO A 39 -7.09 16.23 0.44
C PRO A 39 -6.00 15.39 -0.25
N GLU A 40 -4.75 15.83 -0.19
CA GLU A 40 -3.59 15.21 -0.83
C GLU A 40 -2.85 14.20 0.05
N TRP A 41 -3.30 14.02 1.30
CA TRP A 41 -2.73 13.08 2.25
C TRP A 41 -3.82 12.24 2.90
N VAL A 42 -3.71 10.92 2.78
CA VAL A 42 -4.62 10.00 3.48
C VAL A 42 -3.79 8.91 4.13
N GLN A 43 -4.12 8.52 5.37
CA GLN A 43 -3.48 7.40 6.04
C GLN A 43 -4.52 6.47 6.67
N LEU A 44 -4.14 5.22 6.88
CA LEU A 44 -4.96 4.27 7.61
C LEU A 44 -4.82 4.48 9.12
N ASN A 45 -5.87 4.13 9.86
CA ASN A 45 -5.82 3.96 11.29
C ASN A 45 -5.75 2.46 11.60
N SER A 46 -4.53 1.94 11.72
CA SER A 46 -4.29 0.52 12.01
C SER A 46 -4.63 0.11 13.44
N GLY A 47 -4.85 1.07 14.35
CA GLY A 47 -4.93 0.82 15.79
C GLY A 47 -3.59 0.38 16.43
N HIS A 48 -2.50 0.38 15.66
CA HIS A 48 -1.16 -0.01 16.09
C HIS A 48 -0.18 1.16 16.06
N SER A 49 1.07 0.92 16.45
CA SER A 49 2.13 1.95 16.42
C SER A 49 2.59 2.31 15.00
N THR A 50 2.24 1.51 14.00
CA THR A 50 2.70 1.66 12.62
C THR A 50 1.52 1.56 11.66
N THR A 51 1.51 2.37 10.61
CA THR A 51 0.44 2.41 9.59
C THR A 51 0.99 2.69 8.19
N ILE A 52 0.10 2.77 7.20
CA ILE A 52 0.37 3.13 5.81
C ILE A 52 -0.27 4.50 5.53
N GLY A 53 0.53 5.39 4.96
CA GLY A 53 0.11 6.69 4.42
C GLY A 53 0.20 6.72 2.90
N PHE A 54 -0.56 7.61 2.30
CA PHE A 54 -0.66 7.82 0.86
C PHE A 54 -0.58 9.31 0.59
N GLN A 55 0.41 9.70 -0.22
CA GLN A 55 0.60 11.08 -0.64
C GLN A 55 0.22 11.18 -2.12
N GLN A 56 -0.71 12.08 -2.43
CA GLN A 56 -1.03 12.42 -3.80
C GLN A 56 0.06 13.32 -4.36
N VAL A 57 0.61 12.97 -5.53
CA VAL A 57 1.63 13.76 -6.22
C VAL A 57 1.28 13.98 -7.69
N ASP A 58 1.50 15.20 -8.17
CA ASP A 58 1.33 15.53 -9.59
C ASP A 58 2.41 14.86 -10.44
N GLY A 59 2.02 14.36 -11.62
CA GLY A 59 2.95 13.71 -12.55
C GLY A 59 3.47 12.35 -12.06
N TYR A 60 2.76 11.68 -11.16
CA TYR A 60 3.09 10.34 -10.69
C TYR A 60 3.32 9.36 -11.84
N ARG A 61 4.42 8.61 -11.78
CA ARG A 61 4.75 7.53 -12.71
C ARG A 61 4.75 6.20 -11.96
N ALA A 62 3.75 5.37 -12.24
CA ALA A 62 3.62 4.07 -11.59
C ALA A 62 4.85 3.18 -11.85
N PRO A 63 5.37 2.48 -10.82
CA PRO A 63 6.38 1.45 -11.01
C PRO A 63 5.90 0.36 -11.97
N THR A 64 6.82 -0.10 -12.80
CA THR A 64 6.64 -1.21 -13.72
C THR A 64 7.25 -2.48 -13.15
N TRP A 65 6.63 -3.61 -13.43
CA TRP A 65 7.18 -4.93 -13.11
C TRP A 65 6.79 -5.92 -14.22
N PRO A 66 7.69 -6.81 -14.67
CA PRO A 66 9.06 -7.02 -14.18
C PRO A 66 10.12 -6.09 -14.79
N THR A 67 9.74 -5.22 -15.72
CA THR A 67 10.67 -4.29 -16.36
C THR A 67 11.21 -3.27 -15.35
N GLN A 68 12.44 -2.83 -15.55
CA GLN A 68 13.13 -1.89 -14.65
C GLN A 68 13.13 -0.45 -15.19
N GLU A 69 12.23 -0.12 -16.14
CA GLU A 69 12.13 1.23 -16.71
C GLU A 69 11.64 2.26 -15.69
N VAL A 70 10.68 1.87 -14.85
CA VAL A 70 10.34 2.55 -13.61
C VAL A 70 10.38 1.48 -12.52
N PRO A 71 11.51 1.25 -11.84
CA PRO A 71 11.67 0.08 -10.97
C PRO A 71 10.74 0.14 -9.76
N GLN A 72 10.40 -1.03 -9.21
CA GLN A 72 9.70 -1.14 -7.93
C GLN A 72 10.45 -0.35 -6.85
N GLN A 73 9.71 0.42 -6.05
CA GLN A 73 10.28 1.28 -4.99
C GLN A 73 10.09 0.67 -3.59
N ALA A 74 9.01 -0.08 -3.37
CA ALA A 74 8.67 -0.72 -2.10
C ALA A 74 7.84 -1.99 -2.35
N HIS A 75 7.86 -2.90 -1.37
CA HIS A 75 7.02 -4.09 -1.31
C HIS A 75 6.15 -3.99 -0.05
N LEU A 76 4.87 -4.33 -0.18
CA LEU A 76 3.93 -4.45 0.94
C LEU A 76 3.35 -5.86 0.88
N ASP A 77 3.81 -6.73 1.78
CA ASP A 77 3.42 -8.13 1.82
C ASP A 77 2.30 -8.36 2.85
N PHE A 78 1.27 -9.10 2.44
CA PHE A 78 0.13 -9.45 3.28
C PHE A 78 0.01 -10.96 3.37
N VAL A 79 -0.14 -11.47 4.59
CA VAL A 79 -0.46 -12.88 4.83
C VAL A 79 -1.98 -13.06 4.72
N VAL A 80 -2.40 -14.06 3.96
CA VAL A 80 -3.81 -14.41 3.75
C VAL A 80 -4.01 -15.91 3.93
N ASP A 81 -5.22 -16.32 4.32
CA ASP A 81 -5.53 -17.73 4.57
C ASP A 81 -5.61 -18.55 3.27
N ASP A 82 -6.19 -17.97 2.21
CA ASP A 82 -6.32 -18.58 0.89
C ASP A 82 -5.90 -17.56 -0.19
N LEU A 83 -4.81 -17.87 -0.90
CA LEU A 83 -4.24 -16.98 -1.90
C LEU A 83 -5.14 -16.83 -3.15
N VAL A 84 -5.88 -17.88 -3.53
CA VAL A 84 -6.76 -17.85 -4.71
C VAL A 84 -7.97 -16.97 -4.42
N ASP A 85 -8.61 -17.15 -3.26
CA ASP A 85 -9.73 -16.29 -2.83
C ASP A 85 -9.27 -14.83 -2.66
N ALA A 86 -8.15 -14.62 -1.97
CA ALA A 86 -7.62 -13.28 -1.74
C ALA A 86 -7.27 -12.56 -3.06
N SER A 87 -6.62 -13.25 -4.00
CA SER A 87 -6.31 -12.71 -5.32
C SER A 87 -7.57 -12.27 -6.07
N ALA A 88 -8.60 -13.12 -6.12
CA ALA A 88 -9.87 -12.78 -6.77
C ALA A 88 -10.54 -11.54 -6.14
N ARG A 89 -10.48 -11.42 -4.81
CA ARG A 89 -11.04 -10.29 -4.06
C ARG A 89 -10.29 -8.98 -4.32
N VAL A 90 -8.96 -8.99 -4.33
CA VAL A 90 -8.19 -7.76 -4.60
C VAL A 90 -8.30 -7.32 -6.06
N LEU A 91 -8.43 -8.26 -7.00
CA LEU A 91 -8.74 -7.95 -8.40
C LEU A 91 -10.11 -7.28 -8.53
N ALA A 92 -11.13 -7.78 -7.81
CA ALA A 92 -12.45 -7.14 -7.78
C ALA A 92 -12.44 -5.74 -7.15
N LEU A 93 -11.45 -5.43 -6.30
CA LEU A 93 -11.22 -4.10 -5.73
C LEU A 93 -10.39 -3.17 -6.65
N GLY A 94 -9.94 -3.65 -7.80
CA GLY A 94 -9.18 -2.86 -8.79
C GLY A 94 -7.67 -3.08 -8.78
N ALA A 95 -7.16 -4.13 -8.12
CA ALA A 95 -5.76 -4.53 -8.29
C ALA A 95 -5.47 -4.89 -9.75
N THR A 96 -4.22 -4.65 -10.18
CA THR A 96 -3.71 -5.14 -11.46
C THR A 96 -2.80 -6.33 -11.22
N GLU A 97 -3.09 -7.46 -11.85
CA GLU A 97 -2.21 -8.62 -11.78
C GLU A 97 -0.90 -8.31 -12.51
N ALA A 98 0.23 -8.60 -11.85
CA ALA A 98 1.53 -8.48 -12.48
C ALA A 98 1.66 -9.50 -13.64
N PRO A 99 2.25 -9.11 -14.78
CA PRO A 99 2.40 -10.02 -15.92
C PRO A 99 3.35 -11.20 -15.65
N ALA A 100 4.11 -11.14 -14.55
CA ALA A 100 4.94 -12.23 -14.07
C ALA A 100 5.01 -12.23 -12.54
N GLN A 101 4.74 -13.39 -11.96
CA GLN A 101 4.82 -13.66 -10.52
C GLN A 101 6.10 -14.46 -10.25
N TYR A 102 6.95 -13.95 -9.36
CA TYR A 102 8.21 -14.60 -8.98
C TYR A 102 8.20 -14.81 -7.47
N GLY A 103 7.76 -15.99 -7.04
CA GLY A 103 7.55 -16.31 -5.64
C GLY A 103 6.54 -17.45 -5.52
N HIS A 104 7.01 -18.67 -5.68
CA HIS A 104 6.22 -19.86 -5.32
C HIS A 104 6.61 -20.24 -3.91
N SER A 105 5.89 -19.73 -2.91
CA SER A 105 5.98 -20.21 -1.53
C SER A 105 4.59 -20.41 -0.97
#